data_AF-A0A7G8VM96-F1
#
_entry.id   AF-A0A7G8VM96-F1
#
_cell.length_a   1.000
_cell.length_b   1.000
_cell.length_c   1.000
_cell.angle_alpha   90.00
_cell.angle_beta   90.00
_cell.angle_gamma   90.00
#
_symmetry.space_group_name_H-M   'P 1'
#
loop_
_entity.id
_entity.type
_entity.pdbx_description
1 polymer ?
#
loop_
_entity_poly.entity_id
_entity_poly.type
_entity_poly.pdbx_seq_one_letter_code
_entity_poly.pdbx_strand_id
1 'polypeptide(L)'
;MSSAHFAAGHGLPAKIPLLARRVATAILFSTLAACGGGSSGSFPTVAQPPAAQPAAPLYTVGGSVSGLTGTLVLQNNGGDDLAVESDGGIRFATPLASGASYLVTVKSAPAKPKQSCTVNNASGTVNGAAVDNVSVVCSDVHASICPRVLDAATTYTGGAASGEYVKVKFDPLVKKYEMTFVESSVPISAGQVNDTRAGATITGDYEYAAGTAPALPSACALVLKNGKTADGTYNVTINPQAPPTLFVSDGLVVGGIPGATIQYNGLELAPGLVIATVPSRTFDSYPFIGFSQTVTDFTQVAGTYNELGFRMNPEGTLSQSVNGSTMIGWEPNAIQASQTFNADGSCTPDTSQYSCVSTGAPWTRRNNPGGTPDNVFVSSVVAANLTYPVVGVNVIQLAITSNHAHGIMIVGKVGNQLIPVIIRVGDAHMDAGNILNNTLDSQAGISLLAPATKVAQTALTGGYIGATSASVCGVVTSPGQSSFPTVVNGQTIYPAAGACLDASASRDAGVNSGAMLFQPGSAALLNPFTSAVSSGLELDFTQPRPGLVDVAASKDFISGSTPIFKAGDTGVMVKIGPVYGLLMNGVNKQFTTYDPPNNLSKVNPFFSIGTFVE
;
A
#
# COMPACT_ATOMS: atom_id res chain seq x y z
N MET A 1 22.59 53.55 16.47
CA MET A 1 23.16 54.83 15.97
C MET A 1 23.30 54.73 14.45
N SER A 2 23.21 55.87 13.75
CA SER A 2 23.51 56.11 12.32
C SER A 2 22.78 55.28 11.25
N SER A 3 22.05 56.01 10.40
CA SER A 3 21.32 55.58 9.20
C SER A 3 22.14 55.80 7.91
N ALA A 4 21.80 55.10 6.81
CA ALA A 4 21.84 55.60 5.39
C ALA A 4 21.63 54.44 4.38
N HIS A 5 21.15 54.61 3.13
CA HIS A 5 20.07 55.46 2.58
C HIS A 5 19.72 54.99 1.13
N PHE A 6 18.73 55.63 0.46
CA PHE A 6 18.17 55.35 -0.89
C PHE A 6 17.29 54.06 -1.00
N ALA A 7 16.07 54.00 -1.58
CA ALA A 7 15.28 54.75 -2.60
C ALA A 7 15.29 54.09 -4.00
N ALA A 8 14.22 54.07 -4.80
CA ALA A 8 12.78 54.37 -4.59
C ALA A 8 11.92 53.76 -5.75
N GLY A 9 10.58 53.70 -5.60
CA GLY A 9 9.67 53.29 -6.69
C GLY A 9 8.17 53.40 -6.34
N HIS A 10 7.45 54.30 -7.01
CA HIS A 10 5.98 54.42 -7.00
C HIS A 10 5.37 53.71 -8.22
N GLY A 11 4.09 53.31 -8.28
CA GLY A 11 3.00 53.46 -7.30
C GLY A 11 1.64 53.01 -7.90
N LEU A 12 0.55 53.71 -7.53
CA LEU A 12 -0.86 53.55 -7.96
C LEU A 12 -1.68 52.36 -7.41
N PRO A 13 -2.58 52.63 -6.44
CA PRO A 13 -3.77 51.82 -6.15
C PRO A 13 -5.08 52.55 -6.55
N ALA A 14 -6.11 51.81 -6.98
CA ALA A 14 -7.46 52.34 -7.15
C ALA A 14 -8.54 51.29 -6.83
N LYS A 15 -9.49 51.64 -5.95
CA LYS A 15 -10.71 50.87 -5.64
C LYS A 15 -11.93 51.72 -5.99
N ILE A 16 -12.90 51.19 -6.74
CA ILE A 16 -14.29 51.70 -6.82
C ILE A 16 -15.25 50.49 -6.79
N PRO A 17 -16.44 50.55 -6.14
CA PRO A 17 -17.17 49.36 -5.68
C PRO A 17 -18.45 49.00 -6.48
N LEU A 18 -19.19 48.01 -5.97
CA LEU A 18 -20.45 47.47 -6.48
C LEU A 18 -21.59 48.51 -6.58
N LEU A 19 -22.54 48.26 -7.50
CA LEU A 19 -23.98 48.31 -7.19
C LEU A 19 -24.75 47.31 -8.09
N ALA A 20 -26.06 47.12 -7.84
CA ALA A 20 -26.85 46.00 -8.38
C ALA A 20 -28.28 46.41 -8.82
N ARG A 21 -29.07 45.41 -9.31
CA ARG A 21 -30.47 45.47 -9.83
C ARG A 21 -30.61 46.04 -11.26
N ARG A 22 -31.68 45.77 -12.03
CA ARG A 22 -32.58 44.60 -12.27
C ARG A 22 -33.69 45.06 -13.27
N VAL A 23 -34.25 44.14 -14.08
CA VAL A 23 -35.66 44.12 -14.58
C VAL A 23 -36.11 44.99 -15.78
N ALA A 24 -36.74 44.29 -16.75
CA ALA A 24 -37.85 44.62 -17.68
C ALA A 24 -37.76 45.57 -18.92
N THR A 25 -37.84 44.93 -20.11
CA THR A 25 -38.96 44.95 -21.11
C THR A 25 -39.52 46.26 -21.74
N ALA A 26 -39.77 46.20 -23.07
CA ALA A 26 -40.85 46.88 -23.85
C ALA A 26 -40.64 48.39 -24.25
N ILE A 27 -41.22 48.97 -25.34
CA ILE A 27 -42.03 48.45 -26.49
C ILE A 27 -42.18 49.48 -27.68
N LEU A 28 -42.44 49.01 -28.91
CA LEU A 28 -43.13 49.64 -30.10
C LEU A 28 -42.56 50.78 -31.01
N PHE A 29 -42.99 50.67 -32.31
CA PHE A 29 -43.27 51.66 -33.38
C PHE A 29 -42.18 52.68 -33.86
N SER A 30 -41.62 52.57 -35.09
CA SER A 30 -42.14 52.90 -36.47
C SER A 30 -41.98 54.38 -36.88
N THR A 31 -41.86 54.81 -38.15
CA THR A 31 -42.29 54.24 -39.46
C THR A 31 -41.06 54.03 -40.41
N LEU A 32 -40.98 54.14 -41.75
CA LEU A 32 -41.82 54.68 -42.86
C LEU A 32 -41.59 53.89 -44.19
N ALA A 33 -41.94 54.45 -45.36
CA ALA A 33 -42.17 53.72 -46.63
C ALA A 33 -41.29 54.14 -47.83
N ALA A 34 -41.27 53.29 -48.87
CA ALA A 34 -40.99 53.61 -50.28
C ALA A 34 -41.85 52.69 -51.19
N CYS A 35 -41.99 53.00 -52.50
CA CYS A 35 -43.12 52.51 -53.33
C CYS A 35 -42.73 52.05 -54.75
N GLY A 36 -43.56 51.18 -55.35
CA GLY A 36 -43.55 50.77 -56.77
C GLY A 36 -43.52 49.24 -56.96
N GLY A 37 -44.24 48.63 -57.91
CA GLY A 37 -45.27 49.17 -58.81
C GLY A 37 -45.31 48.44 -60.16
N GLY A 38 -46.35 47.64 -60.44
CA GLY A 38 -46.56 46.99 -61.74
C GLY A 38 -47.61 45.87 -61.68
N SER A 39 -48.51 45.80 -62.67
CA SER A 39 -49.64 44.86 -62.68
C SER A 39 -49.96 44.32 -64.08
N SER A 40 -50.21 43.01 -64.18
CA SER A 40 -50.86 42.35 -65.33
C SER A 40 -51.07 40.85 -65.09
N GLY A 41 -52.14 40.27 -65.65
CA GLY A 41 -52.22 38.83 -65.92
C GLY A 41 -52.73 37.91 -64.80
N SER A 42 -54.03 37.99 -64.47
CA SER A 42 -54.70 36.95 -63.68
C SER A 42 -54.87 35.65 -64.48
N PHE A 43 -53.96 34.71 -64.32
CA PHE A 43 -54.12 33.31 -64.74
C PHE A 43 -54.33 32.41 -63.52
N PRO A 44 -55.19 31.38 -63.58
CA PRO A 44 -55.39 30.46 -62.47
C PRO A 44 -54.14 29.59 -62.28
N THR A 45 -53.34 29.89 -61.25
CA THR A 45 -52.21 29.06 -60.86
C THR A 45 -52.70 27.75 -60.26
N VAL A 46 -52.46 26.64 -60.96
CA VAL A 46 -52.48 25.30 -60.34
C VAL A 46 -51.47 25.31 -59.21
N ALA A 47 -51.87 24.88 -58.01
CA ALA A 47 -50.99 24.85 -56.85
C ALA A 47 -49.80 23.92 -57.10
N GLN A 48 -48.63 24.50 -57.39
CA GLN A 48 -47.40 23.75 -57.56
C GLN A 48 -47.05 23.06 -56.22
N PRO A 49 -46.77 21.74 -56.20
CA PRO A 49 -46.24 21.10 -55.02
C PRO A 49 -44.98 21.83 -54.54
N PRO A 50 -44.77 21.99 -53.22
CA PRO A 50 -43.58 22.67 -52.70
C PRO A 50 -42.34 21.94 -53.22
N ALA A 51 -41.44 22.69 -53.87
CA ALA A 51 -40.21 22.12 -54.39
C ALA A 51 -39.43 21.49 -53.24
N ALA A 52 -39.01 20.23 -53.42
CA ALA A 52 -38.31 19.49 -52.38
C ALA A 52 -37.00 20.20 -52.03
N GLN A 53 -37.00 20.89 -50.88
CA GLN A 53 -35.84 21.60 -50.37
C GLN A 53 -34.72 20.57 -50.12
N PRO A 54 -33.50 20.79 -50.64
CA PRO A 54 -32.42 19.80 -50.51
C PRO A 54 -32.16 19.53 -49.03
N ALA A 55 -32.16 18.25 -48.66
CA ALA A 55 -31.97 17.84 -47.27
C ALA A 55 -30.63 18.38 -46.73
N ALA A 56 -30.68 19.03 -45.57
CA ALA A 56 -29.47 19.57 -44.95
C ALA A 56 -28.47 18.43 -44.69
N PRO A 57 -27.16 18.63 -44.96
CA PRO A 57 -26.16 17.60 -44.75
C PRO A 57 -26.09 17.22 -43.27
N LEU A 58 -26.15 15.92 -43.01
CA LEU A 58 -26.11 15.32 -41.68
C LEU A 58 -24.73 14.71 -41.42
N TYR A 59 -24.22 14.88 -40.21
CA TYR A 59 -22.88 14.49 -39.82
C TYR A 59 -22.91 13.69 -38.51
N THR A 60 -22.03 12.70 -38.38
CA THR A 60 -21.97 11.85 -37.19
C THR A 60 -21.19 12.50 -36.05
N VAL A 61 -21.56 12.17 -34.81
CA VAL A 61 -20.77 12.45 -33.61
C VAL A 61 -20.09 11.16 -33.14
N GLY A 62 -18.86 11.25 -32.64
CA GLY A 62 -18.04 10.10 -32.26
C GLY A 62 -16.65 10.51 -31.79
N GLY A 63 -15.77 9.51 -31.68
CA GLY A 63 -14.40 9.65 -31.20
C GLY A 63 -13.89 8.34 -30.60
N SER A 64 -13.33 8.35 -29.38
CA SER A 64 -12.71 7.16 -28.77
C SER A 64 -12.97 6.99 -27.27
N VAL A 65 -12.86 5.73 -26.82
CA VAL A 65 -12.90 5.29 -25.41
C VAL A 65 -11.57 4.60 -25.06
N SER A 66 -11.03 4.90 -23.87
CA SER A 66 -9.87 4.21 -23.29
C SER A 66 -10.05 3.88 -21.79
N GLY A 67 -9.45 2.78 -21.32
CA GLY A 67 -9.50 2.32 -19.93
C GLY A 67 -10.79 1.57 -19.53
N LEU A 68 -11.65 1.23 -20.49
CA LEU A 68 -12.95 0.59 -20.26
C LEU A 68 -12.79 -0.89 -19.92
N THR A 69 -13.17 -1.25 -18.69
CA THR A 69 -13.31 -2.64 -18.24
C THR A 69 -14.75 -2.89 -17.83
N GLY A 70 -15.55 -3.42 -18.76
CA GLY A 70 -16.99 -3.69 -18.59
C GLY A 70 -17.86 -2.87 -19.54
N THR A 71 -19.17 -2.80 -19.27
CA THR A 71 -20.14 -2.13 -20.15
C THR A 71 -20.35 -0.67 -19.73
N LEU A 72 -20.07 0.25 -20.65
CA LEU A 72 -20.38 1.68 -20.58
C LEU A 72 -21.60 1.97 -21.45
N VAL A 73 -22.47 2.88 -21.03
CA VAL A 73 -23.51 3.49 -21.87
C VAL A 73 -23.31 4.99 -21.91
N LEU A 74 -23.00 5.50 -23.08
CA LEU A 74 -22.98 6.93 -23.40
C LEU A 74 -24.35 7.35 -23.94
N GLN A 75 -24.66 8.65 -23.88
CA GLN A 75 -25.88 9.22 -24.45
C GLN A 75 -25.58 10.57 -25.08
N ASN A 76 -26.00 10.76 -26.33
CA ASN A 76 -25.97 12.06 -26.99
C ASN A 76 -27.36 12.72 -26.94
N ASN A 77 -27.40 14.02 -26.63
CA ASN A 77 -28.59 14.89 -26.66
C ASN A 77 -29.81 14.35 -25.88
N GLY A 78 -29.60 13.53 -24.85
CA GLY A 78 -30.67 13.00 -23.98
C GLY A 78 -31.42 11.77 -24.52
N GLY A 79 -31.09 11.24 -25.71
CA GLY A 79 -31.85 10.13 -26.30
C GLY A 79 -31.14 9.23 -27.31
N ASP A 80 -29.99 9.61 -27.86
CA ASP A 80 -29.20 8.78 -28.78
C ASP A 80 -28.16 8.00 -27.95
N ASP A 81 -28.57 6.87 -27.39
CA ASP A 81 -27.77 6.01 -26.51
C ASP A 81 -26.77 5.15 -27.31
N LEU A 82 -25.56 4.99 -26.78
CA LEU A 82 -24.52 4.11 -27.33
C LEU A 82 -23.92 3.23 -26.23
N ALA A 83 -24.12 1.92 -26.33
CA ALA A 83 -23.41 0.94 -25.51
C ALA A 83 -21.99 0.70 -26.05
N VAL A 84 -21.03 0.56 -25.13
CA VAL A 84 -19.62 0.28 -25.41
C VAL A 84 -19.15 -0.82 -24.46
N GLU A 85 -18.42 -1.81 -24.98
CA GLU A 85 -18.02 -3.01 -24.23
C GLU A 85 -16.49 -3.21 -24.17
N SER A 86 -15.72 -2.39 -24.89
CA SER A 86 -14.25 -2.41 -24.91
C SER A 86 -13.69 -1.09 -25.45
N ASP A 87 -12.40 -0.84 -25.22
CA ASP A 87 -11.66 0.31 -25.75
C ASP A 87 -11.66 0.34 -27.29
N GLY A 88 -11.75 1.55 -27.86
CA GLY A 88 -11.77 1.73 -29.31
C GLY A 88 -12.55 2.96 -29.78
N GLY A 89 -12.95 2.94 -31.05
CA GLY A 89 -13.70 4.02 -31.66
C GLY A 89 -15.21 3.96 -31.36
N ILE A 90 -15.81 5.10 -31.01
CA ILE A 90 -17.24 5.26 -30.78
C ILE A 90 -17.89 6.12 -31.86
N ARG A 91 -19.12 5.81 -32.25
CA ARG A 91 -19.92 6.62 -33.18
C ARG A 91 -21.40 6.52 -32.85
N PHE A 92 -22.03 7.67 -32.65
CA PHE A 92 -23.46 7.80 -32.39
C PHE A 92 -24.31 7.46 -33.63
N ALA A 93 -25.51 6.94 -33.40
CA ALA A 93 -26.37 6.40 -34.45
C ALA A 93 -27.14 7.50 -35.18
N THR A 94 -27.52 8.58 -34.49
CA THR A 94 -28.29 9.69 -35.05
C THR A 94 -27.36 10.80 -35.57
N PRO A 95 -27.20 10.97 -36.90
CA PRO A 95 -26.40 12.05 -37.44
C PRO A 95 -27.15 13.39 -37.33
N LEU A 96 -26.42 14.45 -37.00
CA LEU A 96 -26.95 15.78 -36.73
C LEU A 96 -26.69 16.73 -37.90
N ALA A 97 -27.63 17.63 -38.18
CA ALA A 97 -27.47 18.64 -39.23
C ALA A 97 -26.39 19.67 -38.88
N SER A 98 -25.76 20.29 -39.89
CA SER A 98 -24.86 21.42 -39.65
C SER A 98 -25.58 22.56 -38.89
N GLY A 99 -24.93 23.11 -37.87
CA GLY A 99 -25.50 24.09 -36.95
C GLY A 99 -26.24 23.49 -35.74
N ALA A 100 -26.48 22.17 -35.71
CA ALA A 100 -27.03 21.51 -34.53
C ALA A 100 -25.97 21.31 -33.43
N SER A 101 -26.39 21.42 -32.18
CA SER A 101 -25.56 21.13 -31.00
C SER A 101 -25.54 19.64 -30.66
N TYR A 102 -24.43 19.17 -30.09
CA TYR A 102 -24.32 17.87 -29.43
C TYR A 102 -23.96 18.00 -27.96
N LEU A 103 -24.36 17.02 -27.15
CA LEU A 103 -24.01 16.88 -25.75
C LEU A 103 -23.95 15.39 -25.41
N VAL A 104 -22.73 14.86 -25.30
CA VAL A 104 -22.42 13.48 -24.91
C VAL A 104 -22.24 13.40 -23.40
N THR A 105 -23.00 12.53 -22.75
CA THR A 105 -22.92 12.24 -21.31
C THR A 105 -22.72 10.75 -21.07
N VAL A 106 -22.25 10.39 -19.87
CA VAL A 106 -22.34 9.00 -19.38
C VAL A 106 -23.75 8.80 -18.82
N LYS A 107 -24.49 7.85 -19.40
CA LYS A 107 -25.81 7.42 -18.93
C LYS A 107 -25.72 6.29 -17.91
N SER A 108 -24.78 5.38 -18.10
CA SER A 108 -24.46 4.30 -17.16
C SER A 108 -22.97 3.99 -17.23
N ALA A 109 -22.27 4.10 -16.11
CA ALA A 109 -20.87 3.68 -16.01
C ALA A 109 -20.77 2.16 -15.71
N PRO A 110 -19.63 1.51 -16.00
CA PRO A 110 -19.41 0.11 -15.65
C PRO A 110 -19.56 -0.14 -14.15
N ALA A 111 -20.26 -1.22 -13.79
CA ALA A 111 -20.54 -1.59 -12.40
C ALA A 111 -19.77 -2.83 -11.92
N LYS A 112 -19.17 -3.61 -12.82
CA LYS A 112 -18.36 -4.81 -12.53
C LYS A 112 -17.22 -4.97 -13.57
N PRO A 113 -15.98 -4.53 -13.27
CA PRO A 113 -15.58 -3.68 -12.15
C PRO A 113 -16.32 -2.33 -12.14
N LYS A 114 -16.35 -1.69 -10.98
CA LYS A 114 -16.96 -0.36 -10.84
C LYS A 114 -15.99 0.67 -11.43
N GLN A 115 -16.39 1.39 -12.47
CA GLN A 115 -15.58 2.41 -13.12
C GLN A 115 -16.25 3.80 -13.10
N SER A 116 -15.44 4.83 -13.32
CA SER A 116 -15.86 6.20 -13.60
C SER A 116 -15.31 6.59 -14.96
N CYS A 117 -16.15 7.18 -15.81
CA CYS A 117 -15.75 7.59 -17.16
C CYS A 117 -15.98 9.09 -17.34
N THR A 118 -14.95 9.81 -17.77
CA THR A 118 -14.98 11.25 -18.02
C THR A 118 -15.04 11.51 -19.52
N VAL A 119 -15.95 12.37 -19.96
CA VAL A 119 -16.11 12.76 -21.37
C VAL A 119 -15.45 14.11 -21.62
N ASN A 120 -14.35 14.10 -22.38
CA ASN A 120 -13.69 15.29 -22.92
C ASN A 120 -14.27 15.64 -24.29
N ASN A 121 -14.32 16.94 -24.62
CA ASN A 121 -15.06 17.47 -25.77
C ASN A 121 -16.54 17.00 -25.77
N ALA A 122 -17.16 16.98 -24.59
CA ALA A 122 -18.51 16.48 -24.38
C ALA A 122 -19.61 17.25 -25.15
N SER A 123 -19.37 18.51 -25.54
CA SER A 123 -20.37 19.31 -26.24
C SER A 123 -19.77 20.29 -27.25
N GLY A 124 -20.58 20.68 -28.23
CA GLY A 124 -20.20 21.60 -29.29
C GLY A 124 -21.28 21.70 -30.37
N THR A 125 -20.91 22.27 -31.51
CA THR A 125 -21.79 22.46 -32.68
C THR A 125 -21.20 21.78 -33.91
N VAL A 126 -22.04 21.12 -34.70
CA VAL A 126 -21.64 20.49 -35.97
C VAL A 126 -21.38 21.55 -37.03
N ASN A 127 -20.12 21.70 -37.44
CA ASN A 127 -19.66 22.77 -38.34
C ASN A 127 -19.26 22.24 -39.72
N GLY A 128 -20.21 21.67 -40.47
CA GLY A 128 -20.00 21.20 -41.84
C GLY A 128 -19.12 19.95 -42.00
N ALA A 129 -18.78 19.28 -40.90
CA ALA A 129 -17.97 18.06 -40.85
C ALA A 129 -18.46 17.13 -39.73
N ALA A 130 -18.02 15.86 -39.76
CA ALA A 130 -18.21 14.94 -38.64
C ALA A 130 -17.45 15.42 -37.39
N VAL A 131 -17.98 15.08 -36.22
CA VAL A 131 -17.31 15.29 -34.93
C VAL A 131 -16.72 13.95 -34.52
N ASP A 132 -15.39 13.86 -34.49
CA ASP A 132 -14.61 12.65 -34.24
C ASP A 132 -13.64 12.79 -33.04
N ASN A 133 -13.74 13.89 -32.30
CA ASN A 133 -12.81 14.26 -31.23
C ASN A 133 -13.38 14.10 -29.81
N VAL A 134 -14.54 13.43 -29.63
CA VAL A 134 -15.07 13.11 -28.30
C VAL A 134 -14.18 12.03 -27.68
N SER A 135 -13.51 12.34 -26.57
CA SER A 135 -12.59 11.41 -25.91
C SER A 135 -13.14 11.02 -24.55
N VAL A 136 -13.37 9.73 -24.34
CA VAL A 136 -13.86 9.18 -23.08
C VAL A 136 -12.75 8.40 -22.40
N VAL A 137 -12.41 8.77 -21.17
CA VAL A 137 -11.40 8.08 -20.37
C VAL A 137 -12.09 7.46 -19.17
N CYS A 138 -12.01 6.14 -19.05
CA CYS A 138 -12.52 5.35 -17.93
C CYS A 138 -11.38 4.94 -16.98
N SER A 139 -11.67 4.89 -15.69
CA SER A 139 -10.78 4.36 -14.65
C SER A 139 -11.55 3.59 -13.58
N ASP A 140 -10.88 2.64 -12.93
CA ASP A 140 -11.47 1.84 -11.84
C ASP A 140 -11.73 2.70 -10.60
N VAL A 141 -12.98 2.69 -10.12
CA VAL A 141 -13.37 3.32 -8.85
C VAL A 141 -13.10 2.34 -7.72
N HIS A 142 -11.84 2.32 -7.31
CA HIS A 142 -11.42 1.73 -6.04
C HIS A 142 -12.11 2.42 -4.84
N ALA A 143 -11.96 1.81 -3.66
CA ALA A 143 -12.26 2.47 -2.40
C ALA A 143 -11.39 3.73 -2.25
N SER A 144 -12.01 4.91 -2.25
CA SER A 144 -11.28 6.17 -2.03
C SER A 144 -10.69 6.19 -0.61
N ILE A 145 -9.42 6.59 -0.46
CA ILE A 145 -8.81 6.84 0.85
C ILE A 145 -9.30 8.19 1.42
N CYS A 146 -10.61 8.27 1.65
CA CYS A 146 -11.13 8.85 2.88
C CYS A 146 -12.60 8.45 3.08
N PRO A 147 -12.94 7.59 4.06
CA PRO A 147 -14.35 7.44 4.45
C PRO A 147 -14.86 8.81 4.91
N ARG A 148 -15.95 9.29 4.30
CA ARG A 148 -16.46 10.67 4.48
C ARG A 148 -16.79 11.02 5.95
N VAL A 149 -17.02 9.98 6.76
CA VAL A 149 -17.00 10.00 8.22
C VAL A 149 -16.32 8.69 8.64
N LEU A 150 -15.36 8.75 9.57
CA LEU A 150 -14.78 7.56 10.20
C LEU A 150 -15.77 6.99 11.22
N ASP A 151 -15.99 5.67 11.24
CA ASP A 151 -16.93 5.05 12.16
C ASP A 151 -16.24 4.57 13.45
N ALA A 152 -16.73 5.03 14.61
CA ALA A 152 -16.21 4.65 15.92
C ALA A 152 -16.55 3.21 16.33
N ALA A 153 -17.57 2.58 15.71
CA ALA A 153 -17.86 1.15 15.93
C ALA A 153 -16.92 0.23 15.11
N THR A 154 -16.30 0.74 14.04
CA THR A 154 -15.44 -0.04 13.16
C THR A 154 -14.12 -0.41 13.84
N THR A 155 -13.88 -1.72 13.96
CA THR A 155 -12.62 -2.28 14.47
C THR A 155 -11.81 -2.83 13.31
N TYR A 156 -10.65 -2.24 13.05
CA TYR A 156 -9.71 -2.75 12.05
C TYR A 156 -8.86 -3.86 12.70
N THR A 157 -8.90 -5.05 12.09
CA THR A 157 -8.17 -6.25 12.53
C THR A 157 -6.98 -6.46 11.61
N GLY A 158 -5.76 -6.52 12.14
CA GLY A 158 -4.54 -6.43 11.34
C GLY A 158 -3.29 -7.02 11.97
N GLY A 159 -2.18 -6.93 11.24
CA GLY A 159 -0.87 -7.45 11.64
C GLY A 159 0.24 -6.42 11.44
N ALA A 160 1.28 -6.48 12.28
CA ALA A 160 2.44 -5.60 12.22
C ALA A 160 3.77 -6.34 11.98
N ALA A 161 4.75 -5.64 11.40
CA ALA A 161 6.09 -6.14 11.09
C ALA A 161 6.94 -6.50 12.33
N SER A 162 6.48 -6.14 13.52
CA SER A 162 6.94 -6.59 14.83
C SER A 162 6.47 -8.00 15.21
N GLY A 163 5.71 -8.69 14.34
CA GLY A 163 5.16 -10.02 14.62
C GLY A 163 3.96 -10.00 15.55
N GLU A 164 3.07 -9.02 15.39
CA GLU A 164 2.00 -8.74 16.35
C GLU A 164 0.62 -8.71 15.70
N TYR A 165 -0.34 -9.32 16.37
CA TYR A 165 -1.75 -9.33 15.99
C TYR A 165 -2.47 -8.20 16.72
N VAL A 166 -2.96 -7.20 15.98
CA VAL A 166 -3.45 -5.94 16.56
C VAL A 166 -4.87 -5.62 16.07
N LYS A 167 -5.72 -5.17 16.98
CA LYS A 167 -7.04 -4.61 16.69
C LYS A 167 -7.02 -3.12 17.06
N VAL A 168 -7.47 -2.25 16.14
CA VAL A 168 -7.46 -0.79 16.34
C VAL A 168 -8.81 -0.16 15.98
N LYS A 169 -9.23 0.83 16.77
CA LYS A 169 -10.43 1.65 16.59
C LYS A 169 -10.07 3.14 16.69
N PHE A 170 -10.92 4.00 16.14
CA PHE A 170 -10.77 5.44 16.19
C PHE A 170 -12.10 6.13 16.48
N ASP A 171 -12.15 6.98 17.51
CA ASP A 171 -13.26 7.90 17.75
C ASP A 171 -12.93 9.28 17.15
N PRO A 172 -13.62 9.73 16.08
CA PRO A 172 -13.36 11.02 15.46
C PRO A 172 -14.06 12.21 16.13
N LEU A 173 -14.96 11.97 17.09
CA LEU A 173 -15.65 13.01 17.85
C LEU A 173 -14.73 13.55 18.95
N VAL A 174 -14.00 12.66 19.64
CA VAL A 174 -13.01 13.03 20.67
C VAL A 174 -11.55 12.86 20.23
N LYS A 175 -11.30 12.40 19.00
CA LYS A 175 -9.97 12.16 18.40
C LYS A 175 -9.09 11.21 19.22
N LYS A 176 -9.66 10.07 19.61
CA LYS A 176 -8.95 9.02 20.37
C LYS A 176 -8.78 7.76 19.55
N TYR A 177 -7.67 7.06 19.76
CA TYR A 177 -7.47 5.71 19.27
C TYR A 177 -7.51 4.71 20.43
N GLU A 178 -8.04 3.53 20.17
CA GLU A 178 -7.95 2.35 21.03
C GLU A 178 -7.19 1.27 20.25
N MET A 179 -6.14 0.68 20.84
CA MET A 179 -5.31 -0.31 20.19
C MET A 179 -5.04 -1.48 21.15
N THR A 180 -5.57 -2.65 20.81
CA THR A 180 -5.37 -3.92 21.52
C THR A 180 -4.31 -4.75 20.81
N PHE A 181 -3.22 -5.03 21.49
CA PHE A 181 -2.22 -6.01 21.06
C PHE A 181 -2.73 -7.40 21.45
N VAL A 182 -3.48 -8.05 20.57
CA VAL A 182 -4.15 -9.32 20.86
C VAL A 182 -3.12 -10.43 21.08
N GLU A 183 -2.07 -10.46 20.27
CA GLU A 183 -0.86 -11.28 20.48
C GLU A 183 0.39 -10.48 20.09
N SER A 184 1.48 -10.67 20.85
CA SER A 184 2.73 -9.90 20.69
C SER A 184 3.89 -10.60 21.37
N SER A 185 5.05 -10.62 20.71
CA SER A 185 6.35 -10.97 21.30
C SER A 185 7.17 -9.74 21.74
N VAL A 186 6.62 -8.53 21.64
CA VAL A 186 7.30 -7.28 22.04
C VAL A 186 7.19 -7.09 23.56
N PRO A 187 8.33 -6.99 24.29
CA PRO A 187 8.33 -6.74 25.73
C PRO A 187 7.67 -5.39 26.11
N ILE A 188 7.03 -5.33 27.29
CA ILE A 188 6.54 -4.05 27.85
C ILE A 188 7.68 -3.12 28.30
N SER A 189 8.89 -3.68 28.47
CA SER A 189 10.08 -3.00 28.99
C SER A 189 11.37 -3.66 28.48
N ALA A 190 12.42 -2.87 28.29
CA ALA A 190 13.74 -3.36 27.95
C ALA A 190 14.40 -4.10 29.13
N GLY A 191 15.18 -5.14 28.84
CA GLY A 191 15.92 -5.96 29.83
C GLY A 191 15.27 -7.32 30.15
N GLN A 192 14.10 -7.63 29.58
CA GLN A 192 13.35 -8.87 29.81
C GLN A 192 12.59 -9.29 28.54
N VAL A 193 12.12 -10.55 28.49
CA VAL A 193 11.35 -11.08 27.34
C VAL A 193 9.99 -11.70 27.70
N ASN A 194 9.75 -12.04 28.97
CA ASN A 194 8.58 -12.80 29.40
C ASN A 194 7.29 -11.95 29.48
N ASP A 195 7.41 -10.69 29.93
CA ASP A 195 6.28 -9.77 30.08
C ASP A 195 6.12 -8.97 28.77
N THR A 196 5.37 -9.53 27.81
CA THR A 196 5.07 -8.89 26.52
C THR A 196 3.81 -8.02 26.60
N ARG A 197 3.60 -7.15 25.60
CA ARG A 197 2.36 -6.37 25.50
C ARG A 197 1.13 -7.17 25.04
N ALA A 198 1.20 -8.51 24.97
CA ALA A 198 0.05 -9.35 24.62
C ALA A 198 -1.13 -9.17 25.60
N GLY A 199 -2.35 -9.06 25.07
CA GLY A 199 -3.56 -8.72 25.83
C GLY A 199 -3.70 -7.24 26.22
N ALA A 200 -2.63 -6.44 26.15
CA ALA A 200 -2.69 -5.03 26.52
C ALA A 200 -3.55 -4.22 25.54
N THR A 201 -4.37 -3.31 26.07
CA THR A 201 -5.12 -2.33 25.28
C THR A 201 -4.73 -0.93 25.71
N ILE A 202 -4.14 -0.16 24.80
CA ILE A 202 -3.79 1.24 25.02
C ILE A 202 -4.86 2.18 24.44
N THR A 203 -5.11 3.28 25.13
CA THR A 203 -5.85 4.43 24.61
C THR A 203 -4.92 5.62 24.52
N GLY A 204 -4.99 6.37 23.41
CA GLY A 204 -4.24 7.60 23.21
C GLY A 204 -5.01 8.61 22.34
N ASP A 205 -4.47 9.81 22.21
CA ASP A 205 -5.02 10.86 21.34
C ASP A 205 -4.41 10.78 19.94
N TYR A 206 -5.09 11.32 18.93
CA TYR A 206 -4.53 11.49 17.59
C TYR A 206 -4.81 12.88 17.00
N GLU A 207 -4.01 13.26 16.00
CA GLU A 207 -4.24 14.45 15.18
C GLU A 207 -4.34 14.07 13.69
N TYR A 208 -5.04 14.90 12.92
CA TYR A 208 -5.03 14.80 11.45
C TYR A 208 -3.76 15.45 10.91
N ALA A 209 -3.08 14.80 9.96
CA ALA A 209 -1.81 15.30 9.42
C ALA A 209 -1.96 16.69 8.78
N ALA A 210 -1.08 17.63 9.16
CA ALA A 210 -1.13 19.00 8.68
C ALA A 210 -0.30 19.18 7.41
N GLY A 211 -0.97 19.14 6.25
CA GLY A 211 -0.34 19.45 4.96
C GLY A 211 -1.25 19.16 3.77
N THR A 212 -0.99 19.80 2.64
CA THR A 212 -1.54 19.41 1.33
C THR A 212 -0.60 18.40 0.70
N ALA A 213 -0.70 17.15 1.14
CA ALA A 213 -0.25 16.00 0.36
C ALA A 213 -0.88 16.05 -1.05
N PRO A 214 -0.24 15.47 -2.08
CA PRO A 214 -0.95 15.21 -3.33
C PRO A 214 -2.07 14.20 -3.02
N ALA A 215 -3.30 14.56 -3.40
CA ALA A 215 -4.51 13.74 -3.37
C ALA A 215 -5.05 13.18 -2.04
N LEU A 216 -4.30 13.15 -0.93
CA LEU A 216 -4.83 12.68 0.36
C LEU A 216 -5.60 13.78 1.12
N PRO A 217 -6.90 13.58 1.42
CA PRO A 217 -7.63 14.45 2.33
C PRO A 217 -7.02 14.33 3.74
N SER A 218 -6.61 15.45 4.33
CA SER A 218 -5.91 15.48 5.64
C SER A 218 -6.68 14.78 6.77
N ALA A 219 -8.02 14.71 6.67
CA ALA A 219 -8.91 13.99 7.60
C ALA A 219 -8.70 12.47 7.66
N CYS A 220 -7.87 11.88 6.79
CA CYS A 220 -7.66 10.43 6.72
C CYS A 220 -6.20 9.97 6.90
N ALA A 221 -5.33 10.86 7.39
CA ALA A 221 -4.00 10.54 7.90
C ALA A 221 -3.94 10.82 9.41
N LEU A 222 -3.95 9.76 10.22
CA LEU A 222 -4.07 9.79 11.68
C LEU A 222 -2.68 9.71 12.34
N VAL A 223 -2.16 10.86 12.79
CA VAL A 223 -0.88 10.96 13.49
C VAL A 223 -1.10 10.65 14.97
N LEU A 224 -0.57 9.52 15.44
CA LEU A 224 -0.78 9.04 16.81
C LEU A 224 0.04 9.85 17.83
N LYS A 225 -0.53 10.05 19.02
CA LYS A 225 0.16 10.59 20.21
C LYS A 225 0.41 9.48 21.23
N ASN A 226 1.02 9.84 22.35
CA ASN A 226 1.24 8.94 23.49
C ASN A 226 -0.06 8.23 23.88
N GLY A 227 0.05 6.94 24.23
CA GLY A 227 -1.07 6.12 24.67
C GLY A 227 -0.67 5.26 25.86
N LYS A 228 -1.64 4.75 26.60
CA LYS A 228 -1.40 3.88 27.76
C LYS A 228 -2.56 2.97 28.07
N THR A 229 -2.31 1.91 28.83
CA THR A 229 -3.36 1.07 29.40
C THR A 229 -4.16 1.82 30.48
N ALA A 230 -5.39 1.38 30.74
CA ALA A 230 -6.31 2.07 31.67
C ALA A 230 -5.83 2.05 33.13
N ASP A 231 -5.12 0.99 33.52
CA ASP A 231 -4.42 0.83 34.81
C ASP A 231 -3.06 1.54 34.86
N GLY A 232 -2.52 1.97 33.71
CA GLY A 232 -1.21 2.61 33.58
C GLY A 232 -0.01 1.68 33.66
N THR A 233 -0.18 0.35 33.63
CA THR A 233 0.93 -0.63 33.69
C THR A 233 1.82 -0.61 32.44
N TYR A 234 1.25 -0.36 31.26
CA TYR A 234 2.01 -0.18 30.01
C TYR A 234 1.72 1.19 29.39
N ASN A 235 2.78 1.89 29.00
CA ASN A 235 2.74 3.25 28.46
C ASN A 235 3.61 3.33 27.21
N VAL A 236 3.07 3.99 26.18
CA VAL A 236 3.69 4.20 24.88
C VAL A 236 4.03 5.68 24.72
N THR A 237 5.32 5.98 24.63
CA THR A 237 5.85 7.32 24.34
C THR A 237 6.14 7.42 22.86
N ILE A 238 5.48 8.34 22.16
CA ILE A 238 5.71 8.61 20.74
C ILE A 238 6.85 9.62 20.59
N ASN A 239 7.81 9.30 19.71
CA ASN A 239 8.82 10.27 19.26
C ASN A 239 8.15 11.35 18.39
N PRO A 240 8.12 12.64 18.80
CA PRO A 240 7.45 13.69 18.05
C PRO A 240 8.15 14.07 16.73
N GLN A 241 9.38 13.57 16.49
CA GLN A 241 10.09 13.76 15.22
C GLN A 241 9.77 12.67 14.18
N ALA A 242 9.27 11.52 14.61
CA ALA A 242 8.92 10.38 13.74
C ALA A 242 7.63 9.67 14.24
N PRO A 243 6.50 10.40 14.39
CA PRO A 243 5.28 9.84 14.98
C PRO A 243 4.64 8.79 14.05
N PRO A 244 4.17 7.64 14.59
CA PRO A 244 3.40 6.68 13.80
C PRO A 244 2.16 7.36 13.21
N THR A 245 1.96 7.17 11.90
CA THR A 245 0.81 7.70 11.17
C THR A 245 0.06 6.52 10.54
N LEU A 246 -1.27 6.51 10.67
CA LEU A 246 -2.16 5.50 10.08
C LEU A 246 -3.07 6.15 9.04
N PHE A 247 -3.03 5.65 7.81
CA PHE A 247 -3.84 6.10 6.69
C PHE A 247 -5.09 5.22 6.58
N VAL A 248 -6.27 5.82 6.59
CA VAL A 248 -7.56 5.08 6.65
C VAL A 248 -8.38 5.26 5.38
N SER A 249 -8.83 4.13 4.85
CA SER A 249 -9.67 3.99 3.66
C SER A 249 -10.97 3.25 3.98
N ASP A 250 -11.88 3.17 3.00
CA ASP A 250 -13.07 2.32 3.13
C ASP A 250 -12.67 0.83 3.16
N GLY A 251 -12.73 0.23 4.34
CA GLY A 251 -12.42 -1.18 4.58
C GLY A 251 -11.01 -1.49 5.10
N LEU A 252 -10.04 -0.59 4.97
CA LEU A 252 -8.61 -0.86 5.22
C LEU A 252 -7.88 0.32 5.90
N VAL A 253 -6.95 0.00 6.79
CA VAL A 253 -5.97 0.93 7.39
C VAL A 253 -4.55 0.42 7.16
N VAL A 254 -3.61 1.31 6.89
CA VAL A 254 -2.19 0.99 6.68
C VAL A 254 -1.30 2.12 7.22
N GLY A 255 -0.11 1.81 7.73
CA GLY A 255 0.82 2.82 8.25
C GLY A 255 1.71 2.27 9.37
N GLY A 256 2.00 3.07 10.39
CA GLY A 256 2.76 2.66 11.57
C GLY A 256 1.92 2.49 12.83
N ILE A 257 2.08 1.37 13.54
CA ILE A 257 1.74 1.28 14.98
C ILE A 257 2.94 1.75 15.84
N PRO A 258 2.74 2.07 17.14
CA PRO A 258 3.84 2.49 18.00
C PRO A 258 4.89 1.40 18.25
N GLY A 259 6.16 1.83 18.19
CA GLY A 259 7.31 0.98 18.46
C GLY A 259 7.57 0.73 19.96
N ALA A 260 8.77 0.26 20.27
CA ALA A 260 9.26 -0.01 21.62
C ALA A 260 10.80 0.04 21.67
N THR A 261 11.37 0.10 22.87
CA THR A 261 12.79 -0.24 23.09
C THR A 261 12.88 -1.72 23.50
N ILE A 262 13.61 -2.51 22.73
CA ILE A 262 13.82 -3.95 22.99
C ILE A 262 15.29 -4.20 23.28
N GLN A 263 15.56 -4.96 24.33
CA GLN A 263 16.89 -5.36 24.78
C GLN A 263 16.77 -6.57 25.70
N TYR A 264 17.73 -7.49 25.64
CA TYR A 264 17.91 -8.54 26.65
C TYR A 264 19.39 -8.89 26.78
N ASN A 265 19.88 -9.06 28.00
CA ASN A 265 21.30 -9.37 28.23
C ASN A 265 21.71 -10.75 27.72
N GLY A 266 20.74 -11.65 27.55
CA GLY A 266 20.97 -13.07 27.31
C GLY A 266 21.00 -13.88 28.61
N LEU A 267 20.98 -15.20 28.47
CA LEU A 267 21.03 -16.17 29.57
C LEU A 267 22.46 -16.75 29.67
N GLU A 268 23.09 -16.61 30.83
CA GLU A 268 24.40 -17.22 31.11
C GLU A 268 24.21 -18.68 31.55
N LEU A 269 24.66 -19.63 30.72
CA LEU A 269 24.55 -21.08 30.98
C LEU A 269 25.75 -21.63 31.77
N ALA A 270 26.90 -20.97 31.66
CA ALA A 270 28.14 -21.23 32.38
C ALA A 270 28.99 -19.95 32.36
N PRO A 271 29.98 -19.77 33.25
CA PRO A 271 30.78 -18.55 33.31
C PRO A 271 31.39 -18.14 31.95
N GLY A 272 30.94 -17.02 31.39
CA GLY A 272 31.36 -16.51 30.09
C GLY A 272 30.65 -17.12 28.87
N LEU A 273 29.67 -18.02 29.05
CA LEU A 273 28.84 -18.60 27.99
C LEU A 273 27.41 -18.04 28.10
N VAL A 274 27.17 -16.94 27.38
CA VAL A 274 25.86 -16.28 27.28
C VAL A 274 25.22 -16.61 25.94
N ILE A 275 23.93 -16.95 25.95
CA ILE A 275 23.09 -17.17 24.76
C ILE A 275 21.93 -16.17 24.71
N ALA A 276 21.26 -16.04 23.55
CA ALA A 276 20.04 -15.24 23.38
C ALA A 276 20.16 -13.74 23.72
N THR A 277 21.37 -13.16 23.71
CA THR A 277 21.56 -11.71 23.87
C THR A 277 20.87 -10.95 22.74
N VAL A 278 20.03 -9.98 23.08
CA VAL A 278 19.37 -9.06 22.13
C VAL A 278 19.94 -7.66 22.38
N PRO A 279 20.73 -7.08 21.44
CA PRO A 279 21.30 -5.75 21.59
C PRO A 279 20.20 -4.69 21.77
N SER A 280 20.49 -3.66 22.57
CA SER A 280 19.53 -2.56 22.78
C SER A 280 19.20 -1.86 21.46
N ARG A 281 17.91 -1.72 21.17
CA ARG A 281 17.42 -0.97 20.01
C ARG A 281 16.07 -0.33 20.28
N THR A 282 15.89 0.91 19.81
CA THR A 282 14.61 1.62 19.89
C THR A 282 13.96 1.74 18.51
N PHE A 283 12.70 1.35 18.43
CA PHE A 283 11.85 1.51 17.25
C PHE A 283 10.87 2.65 17.48
N ASP A 284 10.80 3.61 16.55
CA ASP A 284 9.81 4.69 16.61
C ASP A 284 8.40 4.17 16.22
N SER A 285 8.33 3.26 15.24
CA SER A 285 7.09 2.63 14.77
C SER A 285 7.34 1.27 14.11
N TYR A 286 6.31 0.43 14.02
CA TYR A 286 6.31 -0.79 13.21
C TYR A 286 5.26 -0.69 12.08
N PRO A 287 5.60 -1.01 10.82
CA PRO A 287 4.64 -1.12 9.72
C PRO A 287 3.48 -2.06 10.04
N PHE A 288 2.27 -1.64 9.68
CA PHE A 288 1.02 -2.29 10.02
C PHE A 288 0.02 -2.16 8.87
N ILE A 289 -0.79 -3.20 8.69
CA ILE A 289 -1.97 -3.22 7.83
C ILE A 289 -3.12 -3.96 8.53
N GLY A 290 -4.33 -3.41 8.44
CA GLY A 290 -5.53 -3.99 9.05
C GLY A 290 -6.81 -3.67 8.28
N PHE A 291 -7.85 -4.45 8.54
CA PHE A 291 -9.07 -4.47 7.73
C PHE A 291 -10.32 -4.45 8.63
N SER A 292 -11.37 -3.73 8.25
CA SER A 292 -12.65 -3.72 9.00
C SER A 292 -13.46 -5.00 8.80
N GLN A 293 -13.17 -5.76 7.75
CA GLN A 293 -13.75 -7.07 7.46
C GLN A 293 -12.63 -8.07 7.14
N THR A 294 -12.79 -9.29 7.64
CA THR A 294 -11.93 -10.43 7.30
C THR A 294 -12.79 -11.67 7.04
N VAL A 295 -12.28 -12.62 6.24
CA VAL A 295 -12.93 -13.93 6.06
C VAL A 295 -12.46 -14.94 7.10
N THR A 296 -13.31 -15.90 7.40
CA THR A 296 -13.14 -16.85 8.53
C THR A 296 -13.38 -18.31 8.15
N ASP A 297 -13.48 -18.55 6.85
CA ASP A 297 -13.60 -19.84 6.17
C ASP A 297 -12.36 -19.97 5.27
N PHE A 298 -11.50 -20.93 5.57
CA PHE A 298 -10.22 -21.08 4.87
C PHE A 298 -10.37 -21.63 3.45
N THR A 299 -11.53 -22.18 3.08
CA THR A 299 -11.76 -22.66 1.71
C THR A 299 -11.72 -21.52 0.69
N GLN A 300 -11.99 -20.28 1.13
CA GLN A 300 -11.88 -19.05 0.34
C GLN A 300 -10.43 -18.54 0.20
N VAL A 301 -9.47 -19.17 0.88
CA VAL A 301 -8.03 -18.85 0.88
C VAL A 301 -7.23 -19.88 0.07
N ALA A 302 -7.88 -20.95 -0.42
CA ALA A 302 -7.25 -21.98 -1.23
C ALA A 302 -6.80 -21.43 -2.60
N GLY A 303 -5.54 -21.65 -2.97
CA GLY A 303 -4.98 -21.16 -4.22
C GLY A 303 -3.45 -21.02 -4.19
N THR A 304 -2.86 -20.70 -5.33
CA THR A 304 -1.42 -20.45 -5.47
C THR A 304 -1.11 -18.95 -5.32
N TYR A 305 -0.12 -18.63 -4.49
CA TYR A 305 0.27 -17.26 -4.13
C TYR A 305 1.78 -17.05 -4.27
N ASN A 306 2.16 -15.82 -4.60
CA ASN A 306 3.46 -15.26 -4.31
C ASN A 306 3.41 -14.63 -2.91
N GLU A 307 4.38 -14.95 -2.04
CA GLU A 307 4.59 -14.32 -0.74
C GLU A 307 5.76 -13.34 -0.82
N LEU A 308 5.51 -12.05 -0.64
CA LEU A 308 6.55 -11.06 -0.38
C LEU A 308 6.50 -10.65 1.09
N GLY A 309 7.64 -10.63 1.78
CA GLY A 309 7.65 -10.32 3.21
C GLY A 309 9.01 -10.04 3.81
N PHE A 310 8.97 -9.69 5.09
CA PHE A 310 10.10 -9.32 5.92
C PHE A 310 10.01 -10.06 7.26
N ARG A 311 11.14 -10.55 7.75
CA ARG A 311 11.35 -11.14 9.08
C ARG A 311 12.52 -10.45 9.75
N MET A 312 12.51 -10.46 11.07
CA MET A 312 13.55 -9.88 11.93
C MET A 312 13.93 -10.91 13.00
N ASN A 313 15.22 -11.14 13.18
CA ASN A 313 15.79 -11.97 14.25
C ASN A 313 16.48 -11.04 15.26
N PRO A 314 15.86 -10.74 16.43
CA PRO A 314 16.44 -9.85 17.44
C PRO A 314 17.83 -10.29 17.92
N GLU A 315 18.02 -11.60 18.11
CA GLU A 315 19.28 -12.26 18.47
C GLU A 315 20.29 -12.29 17.31
N GLY A 316 19.81 -12.26 16.06
CA GLY A 316 20.63 -12.33 14.85
C GLY A 316 21.27 -13.72 14.64
N THR A 317 22.34 -13.79 13.85
CA THR A 317 23.07 -15.05 13.59
C THR A 317 24.57 -14.82 13.42
N LEU A 318 25.33 -15.91 13.40
CA LEU A 318 26.76 -15.89 13.03
C LEU A 318 26.99 -15.50 11.55
N SER A 319 25.96 -15.53 10.70
CA SER A 319 26.01 -15.12 9.29
C SER A 319 26.21 -13.60 9.13
N GLN A 320 25.96 -12.81 10.19
CA GLN A 320 26.11 -11.35 10.19
C GLN A 320 27.55 -10.86 10.38
N SER A 321 28.50 -11.73 10.73
CA SER A 321 29.87 -11.32 11.10
C SER A 321 30.94 -11.89 10.17
N VAL A 322 31.90 -11.03 9.80
CA VAL A 322 33.09 -11.39 9.01
C VAL A 322 33.93 -12.47 9.71
N ASN A 323 33.97 -12.47 11.05
CA ASN A 323 34.67 -13.48 11.84
C ASN A 323 33.83 -14.76 12.10
N GLY A 324 32.55 -14.77 11.71
CA GLY A 324 31.60 -15.87 11.92
C GLY A 324 31.45 -16.37 13.37
N SER A 325 31.91 -15.59 14.35
CA SER A 325 32.09 -15.97 15.76
C SER A 325 31.39 -15.01 16.72
N THR A 326 30.54 -14.12 16.20
CA THR A 326 29.85 -13.07 16.95
C THR A 326 28.49 -12.85 16.31
N MET A 327 27.41 -13.01 17.08
CA MET A 327 26.07 -12.62 16.66
C MET A 327 25.95 -11.11 16.86
N ILE A 328 25.52 -10.38 15.83
CA ILE A 328 25.44 -8.91 15.89
C ILE A 328 24.05 -8.46 16.34
N GLY A 329 23.03 -9.29 16.14
CA GLY A 329 21.64 -9.00 16.48
C GLY A 329 20.91 -8.25 15.37
N TRP A 330 19.58 -8.24 15.47
CA TRP A 330 18.67 -7.55 14.54
C TRP A 330 18.93 -7.87 13.06
N GLU A 331 18.92 -9.17 12.71
CA GLU A 331 19.10 -9.63 11.32
C GLU A 331 17.80 -9.47 10.50
N PRO A 332 17.81 -8.73 9.37
CA PRO A 332 16.68 -8.64 8.46
C PRO A 332 16.69 -9.81 7.46
N ASN A 333 15.56 -10.51 7.34
CA ASN A 333 15.40 -11.67 6.46
C ASN A 333 14.22 -11.47 5.51
N ALA A 334 14.50 -11.47 4.20
CA ALA A 334 13.48 -11.29 3.16
C ALA A 334 12.79 -12.61 2.79
N ILE A 335 11.49 -12.53 2.48
CA ILE A 335 10.71 -13.61 1.87
C ILE A 335 10.31 -13.20 0.47
N GLN A 336 10.62 -14.06 -0.50
CA GLN A 336 10.09 -14.03 -1.86
C GLN A 336 9.81 -15.48 -2.28
N ALA A 337 8.71 -16.02 -1.78
CA ALA A 337 8.32 -17.40 -2.01
C ALA A 337 7.14 -17.48 -3.01
N SER A 338 6.94 -18.65 -3.58
CA SER A 338 5.66 -19.05 -4.17
C SER A 338 5.22 -20.36 -3.54
N GLN A 339 3.91 -20.56 -3.38
CA GLN A 339 3.34 -21.68 -2.62
C GLN A 339 1.84 -21.84 -2.92
N THR A 340 1.27 -23.02 -2.64
CA THR A 340 -0.17 -23.25 -2.78
C THR A 340 -0.80 -23.60 -1.43
N PHE A 341 -1.79 -22.83 -0.99
CA PHE A 341 -2.63 -23.18 0.15
C PHE A 341 -3.79 -24.06 -0.30
N ASN A 342 -4.01 -25.15 0.43
CA ASN A 342 -5.08 -26.10 0.20
C ASN A 342 -6.31 -25.74 1.06
N ALA A 343 -7.50 -26.17 0.66
CA ALA A 343 -8.76 -25.82 1.34
C ALA A 343 -8.91 -26.43 2.76
N ASP A 344 -8.04 -27.37 3.14
CA ASP A 344 -7.94 -27.97 4.48
C ASP A 344 -6.96 -27.23 5.42
N GLY A 345 -6.37 -26.12 4.94
CA GLY A 345 -5.36 -25.36 5.68
C GLY A 345 -3.92 -25.81 5.41
N SER A 346 -3.67 -26.94 4.76
CA SER A 346 -2.31 -27.39 4.46
C SER A 346 -1.64 -26.53 3.36
N CYS A 347 -0.30 -26.56 3.31
CA CYS A 347 0.48 -25.83 2.31
C CYS A 347 1.27 -26.82 1.45
N THR A 348 1.14 -26.70 0.13
CA THR A 348 1.89 -27.46 -0.88
C THR A 348 3.05 -26.60 -1.39
N PRO A 349 4.30 -26.97 -1.12
CA PRO A 349 5.45 -26.19 -1.55
C PRO A 349 5.78 -26.39 -3.04
N ASP A 350 6.49 -25.44 -3.62
CA ASP A 350 7.09 -25.52 -4.96
C ASP A 350 8.63 -25.42 -4.89
N THR A 351 9.28 -25.07 -6.01
CA THR A 351 10.76 -24.97 -6.10
C THR A 351 11.33 -23.64 -5.62
N SER A 352 10.51 -22.71 -5.14
CA SER A 352 10.93 -21.40 -4.67
C SER A 352 11.55 -21.46 -3.27
N GLN A 353 12.55 -20.61 -3.02
CA GLN A 353 13.17 -20.52 -1.70
C GLN A 353 12.12 -20.00 -0.69
N TYR A 354 12.09 -20.63 0.50
CA TYR A 354 11.12 -20.34 1.56
C TYR A 354 9.64 -20.68 1.21
N SER A 355 9.39 -21.51 0.19
CA SER A 355 8.05 -22.06 -0.07
C SER A 355 7.49 -22.79 1.17
N CYS A 356 6.26 -22.45 1.56
CA CYS A 356 5.55 -22.91 2.75
C CYS A 356 6.17 -22.62 4.13
N VAL A 357 7.32 -21.95 4.28
CA VAL A 357 7.94 -21.72 5.61
C VAL A 357 7.23 -20.67 6.47
N SER A 358 6.16 -20.06 5.97
CA SER A 358 5.22 -19.31 6.80
C SER A 358 4.14 -20.20 7.45
N THR A 359 4.12 -21.51 7.16
CA THR A 359 3.15 -22.51 7.66
C THR A 359 3.87 -23.61 8.45
N GLY A 360 3.47 -23.84 9.69
CA GLY A 360 3.79 -25.05 10.46
C GLY A 360 2.69 -26.10 10.27
N ALA A 361 1.73 -26.15 11.20
CA ALA A 361 0.53 -26.96 11.09
C ALA A 361 -0.45 -26.40 10.05
N PRO A 362 -1.39 -27.21 9.52
CA PRO A 362 -2.47 -26.69 8.67
C PRO A 362 -3.18 -25.48 9.32
N TRP A 363 -3.43 -24.44 8.52
CA TRP A 363 -4.10 -23.22 8.95
C TRP A 363 -5.51 -23.51 9.46
N THR A 364 -5.74 -23.26 10.74
CA THR A 364 -7.05 -23.43 11.40
C THR A 364 -7.61 -22.08 11.82
N ARG A 365 -8.93 -21.98 12.02
CA ARG A 365 -9.54 -20.74 12.52
C ARG A 365 -9.10 -20.49 13.97
N ARG A 366 -8.55 -19.32 14.24
CA ARG A 366 -8.21 -18.88 15.60
C ARG A 366 -9.48 -18.73 16.43
N ASN A 367 -9.43 -19.13 17.70
CA ASN A 367 -10.50 -18.88 18.67
C ASN A 367 -9.97 -17.95 19.77
N ASN A 368 -10.83 -17.10 20.31
CA ASN A 368 -10.52 -16.31 21.50
C ASN A 368 -10.52 -17.21 22.75
N PRO A 369 -9.93 -16.77 23.88
CA PRO A 369 -10.14 -17.41 25.18
C PRO A 369 -11.63 -17.63 25.47
N GLY A 370 -11.99 -18.84 25.91
CA GLY A 370 -13.39 -19.26 26.03
C GLY A 370 -13.98 -19.91 24.76
N GLY A 371 -13.21 -20.04 23.68
CA GLY A 371 -13.59 -20.82 22.49
C GLY A 371 -14.53 -20.12 21.52
N THR A 372 -14.82 -18.83 21.71
CA THR A 372 -15.57 -18.05 20.70
C THR A 372 -14.71 -17.82 19.46
N PRO A 373 -15.21 -18.05 18.24
CA PRO A 373 -14.38 -17.91 17.05
C PRO A 373 -13.85 -16.49 16.85
N ASP A 374 -12.56 -16.36 16.58
CA ASP A 374 -11.94 -15.10 16.15
C ASP A 374 -11.96 -14.98 14.63
N ASN A 375 -11.58 -13.83 14.10
CA ASN A 375 -11.73 -13.50 12.68
C ASN A 375 -10.40 -13.55 11.89
N VAL A 376 -9.51 -14.47 12.27
CA VAL A 376 -8.22 -14.76 11.63
C VAL A 376 -7.91 -16.26 11.71
N PHE A 377 -6.88 -16.72 10.99
CA PHE A 377 -6.38 -18.10 11.04
C PHE A 377 -5.04 -18.18 11.76
N VAL A 378 -4.72 -19.35 12.31
CA VAL A 378 -3.48 -19.66 13.03
C VAL A 378 -2.86 -20.95 12.51
N SER A 379 -1.53 -20.97 12.41
CA SER A 379 -0.71 -22.13 12.10
C SER A 379 0.36 -22.25 13.19
N SER A 380 0.31 -23.31 14.00
CA SER A 380 1.22 -23.54 15.13
C SER A 380 2.41 -24.44 14.75
N VAL A 381 3.32 -24.68 15.69
CA VAL A 381 4.24 -25.82 15.62
C VAL A 381 3.44 -27.12 15.44
N VAL A 382 3.90 -28.03 14.58
CA VAL A 382 3.34 -29.39 14.47
C VAL A 382 3.90 -30.28 15.58
N ALA A 383 3.09 -31.19 16.14
CA ALA A 383 3.50 -32.04 17.26
C ALA A 383 4.69 -33.00 16.98
N ALA A 384 5.15 -33.11 15.73
CA ALA A 384 6.35 -33.84 15.35
C ALA A 384 7.63 -32.99 15.35
N ASN A 385 7.50 -31.66 15.44
CA ASN A 385 8.60 -30.70 15.45
C ASN A 385 8.70 -30.02 16.84
N LEU A 386 9.88 -29.52 17.17
CA LEU A 386 10.10 -28.72 18.39
C LEU A 386 10.04 -27.20 18.13
N THR A 387 10.06 -26.76 16.87
CA THR A 387 10.15 -25.34 16.51
C THR A 387 9.23 -24.95 15.36
N TYR A 388 8.87 -23.66 15.29
CA TYR A 388 8.11 -23.13 14.16
C TYR A 388 9.06 -22.82 12.99
N PRO A 389 8.67 -23.02 11.71
CA PRO A 389 9.53 -22.69 10.58
C PRO A 389 10.08 -21.24 10.58
N VAL A 390 11.26 -21.06 9.99
CA VAL A 390 12.05 -19.81 10.00
C VAL A 390 12.64 -19.49 8.63
N VAL A 391 12.93 -18.21 8.43
CA VAL A 391 13.57 -17.63 7.24
C VAL A 391 14.95 -17.12 7.60
N GLY A 392 15.97 -17.36 6.77
CA GLY A 392 17.35 -16.97 7.03
C GLY A 392 18.30 -18.16 7.09
N VAL A 393 19.55 -17.93 7.50
CA VAL A 393 20.61 -18.96 7.51
C VAL A 393 21.32 -18.96 8.86
N ASN A 394 21.38 -20.12 9.52
CA ASN A 394 21.88 -20.29 10.89
C ASN A 394 21.05 -19.55 11.96
N VAL A 395 19.74 -19.37 11.72
CA VAL A 395 18.78 -18.91 12.73
C VAL A 395 18.81 -19.86 13.92
N ILE A 396 19.03 -19.33 15.12
CA ILE A 396 19.09 -20.13 16.34
C ILE A 396 17.68 -20.28 16.89
N GLN A 397 17.27 -21.54 17.08
CA GLN A 397 16.05 -21.89 17.80
C GLN A 397 16.40 -22.85 18.93
N LEU A 398 15.84 -22.61 20.12
CA LEU A 398 15.97 -23.49 21.29
C LEU A 398 14.57 -23.74 21.84
N ALA A 399 14.16 -25.00 21.92
CA ALA A 399 12.87 -25.40 22.47
C ALA A 399 13.10 -26.59 23.40
N ILE A 400 13.14 -26.31 24.70
CA ILE A 400 13.30 -27.33 25.74
C ILE A 400 11.93 -27.66 26.37
N THR A 401 11.05 -26.67 26.44
CA THR A 401 9.60 -26.80 26.67
C THR A 401 8.80 -26.71 25.36
N SER A 402 7.48 -26.60 25.46
CA SER A 402 6.62 -26.25 24.33
C SER A 402 7.01 -24.89 23.75
N ASN A 403 7.29 -24.86 22.45
CA ASN A 403 7.46 -23.66 21.67
C ASN A 403 6.10 -23.18 21.16
N HIS A 404 5.79 -21.90 21.39
CA HIS A 404 4.53 -21.26 21.08
C HIS A 404 4.61 -20.30 19.88
N ALA A 405 5.75 -20.22 19.18
CA ALA A 405 5.89 -19.44 17.97
C ALA A 405 4.97 -19.99 16.87
N HIS A 406 4.37 -19.09 16.11
CA HIS A 406 3.28 -19.45 15.19
C HIS A 406 3.05 -18.38 14.11
N GLY A 407 2.37 -18.77 13.04
CA GLY A 407 1.82 -17.85 12.04
C GLY A 407 0.40 -17.45 12.39
N ILE A 408 0.05 -16.16 12.22
CA ILE A 408 -1.35 -15.69 12.14
C ILE A 408 -1.58 -15.15 10.73
N MET A 409 -2.66 -15.59 10.09
CA MET A 409 -3.08 -15.10 8.78
C MET A 409 -4.36 -14.27 8.93
N ILE A 410 -4.24 -12.97 8.66
CA ILE A 410 -5.33 -12.02 8.58
C ILE A 410 -5.75 -11.91 7.11
N VAL A 411 -6.91 -12.46 6.75
CA VAL A 411 -7.42 -12.39 5.38
C VAL A 411 -8.46 -11.29 5.28
N GLY A 412 -8.00 -10.07 4.99
CA GLY A 412 -8.83 -8.89 4.82
C GLY A 412 -9.80 -9.01 3.65
N LYS A 413 -10.94 -8.34 3.74
CA LYS A 413 -11.89 -8.20 2.64
C LYS A 413 -12.13 -6.72 2.32
N VAL A 414 -11.72 -6.30 1.12
CA VAL A 414 -11.91 -4.93 0.62
C VAL A 414 -12.73 -5.00 -0.66
N GLY A 415 -14.01 -4.64 -0.55
CA GLY A 415 -15.00 -4.89 -1.60
C GLY A 415 -15.12 -6.39 -1.91
N ASN A 416 -14.72 -6.78 -3.12
CA ASN A 416 -14.67 -8.18 -3.56
C ASN A 416 -13.27 -8.81 -3.46
N GLN A 417 -12.22 -8.05 -3.12
CA GLN A 417 -10.87 -8.59 -3.00
C GLN A 417 -10.67 -9.21 -1.62
N LEU A 418 -10.15 -10.44 -1.58
CA LEU A 418 -9.54 -11.02 -0.39
C LEU A 418 -8.05 -10.67 -0.37
N ILE A 419 -7.53 -10.23 0.78
CA ILE A 419 -6.15 -9.76 0.96
C ILE A 419 -5.51 -10.52 2.13
N PRO A 420 -4.82 -11.66 1.87
CA PRO A 420 -4.16 -12.42 2.93
C PRO A 420 -2.82 -11.77 3.33
N VAL A 421 -2.70 -11.49 4.62
CA VAL A 421 -1.47 -11.01 5.28
C VAL A 421 -1.09 -12.04 6.34
N ILE A 422 0.16 -12.52 6.31
CA ILE A 422 0.72 -13.38 7.36
C ILE A 422 1.58 -12.52 8.27
N ILE A 423 1.48 -12.72 9.58
CA ILE A 423 2.51 -12.35 10.56
C ILE A 423 3.10 -13.62 11.18
N ARG A 424 4.39 -13.57 11.55
CA ARG A 424 5.01 -14.56 12.43
C ARG A 424 5.11 -13.95 13.83
N VAL A 425 4.45 -14.57 14.80
CA VAL A 425 4.60 -14.26 16.22
C VAL A 425 5.76 -15.10 16.74
N GLY A 426 6.79 -14.44 17.28
CA GLY A 426 7.92 -15.13 17.90
C GLY A 426 7.58 -15.61 19.31
N ASP A 427 8.37 -16.54 19.83
CA ASP A 427 8.30 -17.00 21.23
C ASP A 427 9.66 -16.83 21.90
N ALA A 428 9.66 -16.34 23.12
CA ALA A 428 10.87 -16.10 23.91
C ALA A 428 10.50 -16.12 25.39
N HIS A 429 10.94 -17.15 26.10
CA HIS A 429 10.67 -17.32 27.53
C HIS A 429 11.96 -17.72 28.25
N MET A 430 12.29 -16.99 29.31
CA MET A 430 13.54 -17.13 30.04
C MET A 430 13.29 -17.38 31.54
N ASP A 431 13.79 -18.50 32.03
CA ASP A 431 13.71 -18.94 33.43
C ASP A 431 15.12 -19.32 33.92
N ALA A 432 15.75 -18.41 34.66
CA ALA A 432 17.06 -18.61 35.26
C ALA A 432 17.02 -19.54 36.50
N GLY A 433 15.84 -19.84 37.06
CA GLY A 433 15.67 -20.81 38.14
C GLY A 433 15.57 -22.25 37.62
N ASN A 434 15.13 -22.43 36.38
CA ASN A 434 15.03 -23.72 35.73
C ASN A 434 15.47 -23.63 34.25
N ILE A 435 16.74 -23.97 33.97
CA ILE A 435 17.31 -23.96 32.61
C ILE A 435 16.52 -24.80 31.59
N LEU A 436 15.73 -25.78 32.04
CA LEU A 436 14.90 -26.60 31.15
C LEU A 436 13.57 -25.94 30.78
N ASN A 437 13.20 -24.82 31.41
CA ASN A 437 11.98 -24.04 31.16
C ASN A 437 12.29 -22.78 30.32
N ASN A 438 13.07 -22.93 29.24
CA ASN A 438 13.51 -21.82 28.39
C ASN A 438 13.21 -22.12 26.92
N THR A 439 12.75 -21.08 26.20
CA THR A 439 12.46 -21.12 24.75
C THR A 439 13.06 -19.89 24.07
N LEU A 440 13.64 -20.10 22.89
CA LEU A 440 14.11 -19.08 21.96
C LEU A 440 13.61 -19.42 20.56
N ASP A 441 12.62 -18.68 20.08
CA ASP A 441 12.11 -18.68 18.70
C ASP A 441 11.64 -17.27 18.31
N SER A 442 12.49 -16.29 18.62
CA SER A 442 12.22 -14.84 18.62
C SER A 442 12.03 -14.19 17.25
N GLN A 443 12.06 -14.97 16.16
CA GLN A 443 11.86 -14.43 14.82
C GLN A 443 10.44 -13.89 14.65
N ALA A 444 10.33 -12.61 14.32
CA ALA A 444 9.07 -11.89 14.12
C ALA A 444 8.98 -11.34 12.69
N GLY A 445 7.78 -10.98 12.21
CA GLY A 445 7.64 -10.25 10.94
C GLY A 445 6.28 -10.33 10.27
N ILE A 446 6.21 -9.80 9.05
CA ILE A 446 4.99 -9.69 8.23
C ILE A 446 5.25 -10.04 6.75
N SER A 447 4.24 -10.59 6.09
CA SER A 447 4.21 -10.89 4.65
C SER A 447 2.87 -10.54 4.03
N LEU A 448 2.88 -10.09 2.78
CA LEU A 448 1.71 -9.99 1.91
C LEU A 448 1.68 -11.18 0.95
N LEU A 449 0.52 -11.80 0.82
CA LEU A 449 0.26 -12.83 -0.20
C LEU A 449 -0.51 -12.21 -1.37
N ALA A 450 -0.09 -12.52 -2.59
CA ALA A 450 -0.79 -12.13 -3.82
C ALA A 450 -0.99 -13.36 -4.73
N PRO A 451 -2.20 -13.58 -5.30
CA PRO A 451 -2.43 -14.70 -6.21
C PRO A 451 -1.40 -14.77 -7.35
N ALA A 452 -1.03 -15.98 -7.74
CA ALA A 452 -0.17 -16.24 -8.90
C ALA A 452 -0.95 -16.05 -10.22
N THR A 453 -1.44 -14.84 -10.44
CA THR A 453 -2.25 -14.42 -11.60
C THR A 453 -1.53 -13.27 -12.30
N LYS A 454 -1.42 -13.31 -13.64
CA LYS A 454 -0.66 -12.30 -14.39
C LYS A 454 -1.16 -10.86 -14.10
N VAL A 455 -0.26 -10.00 -13.62
CA VAL A 455 -0.50 -8.57 -13.47
C VAL A 455 -0.42 -7.92 -14.86
N ALA A 456 -1.44 -7.15 -15.24
CA ALA A 456 -1.39 -6.31 -16.43
C ALA A 456 -0.69 -4.97 -16.11
N GLN A 457 0.01 -4.40 -17.09
CA GLN A 457 0.64 -3.08 -16.96
C GLN A 457 -0.38 -1.97 -16.60
N THR A 458 -1.63 -2.10 -17.07
CA THR A 458 -2.76 -1.22 -16.74
C THR A 458 -3.34 -1.43 -15.34
N ALA A 459 -3.02 -2.52 -14.64
CA ALA A 459 -3.47 -2.75 -13.27
C ALA A 459 -2.63 -1.96 -12.23
N LEU A 460 -1.43 -1.52 -12.62
CA LEU A 460 -0.55 -0.67 -11.82
C LEU A 460 -0.48 0.73 -12.43
N THR A 461 -1.52 1.51 -12.14
CA THR A 461 -1.58 2.96 -12.34
C THR A 461 -2.11 3.63 -11.08
N GLY A 462 -1.81 4.91 -10.88
CA GLY A 462 -2.37 5.72 -9.80
C GLY A 462 -1.46 5.91 -8.58
N GLY A 463 -1.90 6.73 -7.64
CA GLY A 463 -1.24 6.98 -6.36
C GLY A 463 -1.54 5.89 -5.32
N TYR A 464 -0.57 5.56 -4.47
CA TYR A 464 -0.70 4.60 -3.37
C TYR A 464 0.03 5.14 -2.13
N ILE A 465 -0.41 4.79 -0.93
CA ILE A 465 0.29 5.12 0.34
C ILE A 465 0.26 3.95 1.33
N GLY A 466 1.24 3.88 2.23
CA GLY A 466 1.21 2.90 3.31
C GLY A 466 2.40 2.99 4.25
N ALA A 467 3.18 1.90 4.30
CA ALA A 467 4.27 1.74 5.26
C ALA A 467 5.47 1.00 4.64
N THR A 468 6.66 1.43 5.01
CA THR A 468 7.92 0.81 4.58
C THR A 468 8.66 0.18 5.74
N SER A 469 9.46 -0.86 5.47
CA SER A 469 10.36 -1.46 6.45
C SER A 469 11.44 -0.49 6.94
N ALA A 470 11.58 0.70 6.36
CA ALA A 470 12.63 1.66 6.72
C ALA A 470 12.58 2.12 8.18
N SER A 471 11.42 2.11 8.84
CA SER A 471 11.30 2.35 10.28
C SER A 471 11.80 1.18 11.16
N VAL A 472 11.91 -0.02 10.59
CA VAL A 472 12.39 -1.27 11.23
C VAL A 472 13.79 -1.68 10.77
N CYS A 473 14.19 -1.26 9.58
CA CYS A 473 15.56 -1.22 9.07
C CYS A 473 15.58 -0.37 7.79
N GLY A 474 16.14 0.84 7.85
CA GLY A 474 16.43 1.64 6.67
C GLY A 474 17.78 1.27 6.07
N VAL A 475 18.78 1.06 6.94
CA VAL A 475 20.17 0.82 6.55
C VAL A 475 20.77 -0.28 7.41
N VAL A 476 21.24 -1.36 6.79
CA VAL A 476 22.12 -2.33 7.46
C VAL A 476 23.42 -1.66 7.88
N THR A 477 23.67 -1.61 9.19
CA THR A 477 24.82 -0.95 9.82
C THR A 477 26.05 -1.87 9.92
N SER A 478 25.85 -3.19 9.84
CA SER A 478 26.94 -4.16 9.68
C SER A 478 26.51 -5.26 8.71
N PRO A 479 26.94 -5.20 7.43
CA PRO A 479 26.76 -6.30 6.48
C PRO A 479 27.97 -7.23 6.54
N GLY A 480 27.86 -8.34 7.27
CA GLY A 480 28.90 -9.38 7.25
C GLY A 480 28.62 -10.41 6.17
N GLN A 481 29.69 -10.89 5.54
CA GLN A 481 29.72 -12.20 4.93
C GLN A 481 30.56 -13.10 5.82
N SER A 482 30.02 -14.25 6.24
CA SER A 482 30.73 -15.18 7.10
C SER A 482 31.89 -15.85 6.35
N SER A 483 33.02 -16.00 7.05
CA SER A 483 34.17 -16.77 6.58
C SER A 483 33.97 -18.29 6.67
N PHE A 484 32.94 -18.76 7.38
CA PHE A 484 32.55 -20.17 7.40
C PHE A 484 31.52 -20.46 6.30
N PRO A 485 31.86 -21.25 5.27
CA PRO A 485 30.88 -21.66 4.27
C PRO A 485 29.92 -22.72 4.83
N THR A 486 28.73 -22.79 4.23
CA THR A 486 27.78 -23.90 4.36
C THR A 486 27.54 -24.55 3.01
N VAL A 487 26.89 -25.72 2.97
CA VAL A 487 26.60 -26.46 1.74
C VAL A 487 25.09 -26.54 1.55
N VAL A 488 24.58 -25.94 0.48
CA VAL A 488 23.17 -25.97 0.10
C VAL A 488 23.05 -26.65 -1.26
N ASN A 489 22.23 -27.69 -1.36
CA ASN A 489 22.03 -28.49 -2.59
C ASN A 489 23.35 -29.00 -3.22
N GLY A 490 24.36 -29.30 -2.40
CA GLY A 490 25.69 -29.73 -2.85
C GLY A 490 26.63 -28.59 -3.29
N GLN A 491 26.17 -27.34 -3.29
CA GLN A 491 26.96 -26.16 -3.62
C GLN A 491 27.47 -25.48 -2.34
N THR A 492 28.79 -25.21 -2.29
CA THR A 492 29.40 -24.39 -1.23
C THR A 492 28.95 -22.93 -1.38
N ILE A 493 28.41 -22.36 -0.31
CA ILE A 493 28.00 -20.96 -0.24
C ILE A 493 28.53 -20.30 1.04
N TYR A 494 28.85 -19.02 0.96
CA TYR A 494 29.29 -18.18 2.08
C TYR A 494 28.13 -17.27 2.49
N PRO A 495 27.40 -17.59 3.57
CA PRO A 495 26.22 -16.84 3.96
C PRO A 495 26.61 -15.43 4.36
N ALA A 496 25.79 -14.46 3.96
CA ALA A 496 25.93 -13.06 4.33
C ALA A 496 24.59 -12.55 4.82
N ALA A 497 24.62 -11.76 5.88
CA ALA A 497 23.45 -11.20 6.51
C ALA A 497 23.73 -9.79 7.04
N GLY A 498 22.69 -8.96 7.05
CA GLY A 498 22.76 -7.62 7.62
C GLY A 498 22.52 -7.62 9.12
N ALA A 499 22.96 -6.54 9.78
CA ALA A 499 22.51 -6.17 11.12
C ALA A 499 21.88 -4.77 11.08
N CYS A 500 20.69 -4.65 11.63
CA CYS A 500 19.93 -3.41 11.76
C CYS A 500 20.01 -2.93 13.21
N LEU A 501 21.15 -2.39 13.62
CA LEU A 501 21.39 -1.94 15.01
C LEU A 501 20.63 -0.64 15.34
N ASP A 502 20.82 -0.09 16.53
CA ASP A 502 20.24 1.24 16.83
C ASP A 502 20.73 2.31 15.83
N ALA A 503 19.90 3.31 15.59
CA ALA A 503 20.03 4.29 14.49
C ALA A 503 20.03 3.74 13.03
N SER A 504 19.83 2.43 12.80
CA SER A 504 19.59 1.88 11.45
C SER A 504 18.24 2.26 10.84
N ALA A 505 17.29 2.72 11.64
CA ALA A 505 15.95 3.11 11.21
C ALA A 505 15.95 4.51 10.58
N SER A 506 15.20 4.66 9.48
CA SER A 506 14.83 5.97 8.96
C SER A 506 13.95 6.71 9.96
N ARG A 507 14.28 8.00 10.18
CA ARG A 507 13.45 8.95 10.94
C ARG A 507 12.74 9.97 10.05
N ASP A 508 12.92 9.89 8.72
CA ASP A 508 12.15 10.70 7.78
C ASP A 508 10.75 10.10 7.65
N ALA A 509 9.74 10.82 8.13
CA ALA A 509 8.34 10.41 8.03
C ALA A 509 7.90 10.18 6.57
N GLY A 510 8.47 10.92 5.61
CA GLY A 510 8.19 10.77 4.18
C GLY A 510 8.83 9.54 3.55
N VAL A 511 9.85 8.96 4.16
CA VAL A 511 10.43 7.65 3.80
C VAL A 511 9.64 6.52 4.46
N ASN A 512 9.20 6.71 5.71
CA ASN A 512 8.51 5.68 6.50
C ASN A 512 7.06 5.46 6.02
N SER A 513 6.40 6.51 5.50
CA SER A 513 4.98 6.50 5.08
C SER A 513 4.72 6.02 3.64
N GLY A 514 5.74 5.47 2.94
CA GLY A 514 5.55 4.59 1.78
C GLY A 514 4.62 5.05 0.66
N ALA A 515 4.71 6.31 0.23
CA ALA A 515 3.92 6.81 -0.89
C ALA A 515 4.56 6.48 -2.25
N MET A 516 3.73 6.12 -3.23
CA MET A 516 4.17 5.60 -4.51
C MET A 516 3.20 5.99 -5.63
N LEU A 517 3.71 6.52 -6.74
CA LEU A 517 2.92 6.83 -7.94
C LEU A 517 3.28 5.85 -9.05
N PHE A 518 2.27 5.19 -9.61
CA PHE A 518 2.40 4.22 -10.69
C PHE A 518 1.99 4.78 -12.04
N GLN A 519 2.78 4.46 -13.05
CA GLN A 519 2.58 4.82 -14.46
C GLN A 519 2.82 3.57 -15.34
N PRO A 520 2.37 3.55 -16.61
CA PRO A 520 2.56 2.39 -17.48
C PRO A 520 4.05 2.05 -17.69
N GLY A 521 4.56 1.02 -16.98
CA GLY A 521 5.94 0.53 -17.08
C GLY A 521 6.94 1.19 -16.11
N SER A 522 6.51 2.10 -15.23
CA SER A 522 7.37 2.79 -14.28
C SER A 522 6.63 3.19 -13.00
N ALA A 523 7.37 3.46 -11.94
CA ALA A 523 6.82 4.05 -10.73
C ALA A 523 7.81 5.00 -10.06
N ALA A 524 7.31 5.85 -9.17
CA ALA A 524 8.11 6.76 -8.37
C ALA A 524 7.73 6.61 -6.89
N LEU A 525 8.72 6.45 -6.01
CA LEU A 525 8.51 6.67 -4.57
C LEU A 525 8.46 8.16 -4.31
N LEU A 526 7.42 8.62 -3.63
CA LEU A 526 7.18 10.02 -3.29
C LEU A 526 7.34 10.25 -1.79
N ASN A 527 7.70 11.47 -1.39
CA ASN A 527 7.45 11.94 -0.04
C ASN A 527 5.98 12.41 0.05
N PRO A 528 5.10 11.74 0.82
CA PRO A 528 3.67 12.07 0.87
C PRO A 528 3.37 13.49 1.38
N PHE A 529 4.27 14.10 2.15
CA PHE A 529 4.04 15.42 2.74
C PHE A 529 4.48 16.58 1.83
N THR A 530 5.27 16.31 0.79
CA THR A 530 5.84 17.35 -0.10
C THR A 530 5.64 17.09 -1.59
N SER A 531 5.08 15.93 -1.99
CA SER A 531 4.98 15.45 -3.38
C SER A 531 6.34 15.18 -4.06
N ALA A 532 7.46 15.35 -3.38
CA ALA A 532 8.78 15.25 -3.99
C ALA A 532 9.11 13.80 -4.38
N VAL A 533 9.67 13.60 -5.59
CA VAL A 533 10.12 12.29 -6.07
C VAL A 533 11.38 11.87 -5.31
N SER A 534 11.21 10.98 -4.34
CA SER A 534 12.28 10.39 -3.54
C SER A 534 13.14 9.46 -4.40
N SER A 535 12.52 8.50 -5.10
CA SER A 535 13.18 7.49 -5.96
C SER A 535 12.34 7.19 -7.22
N GLY A 536 12.97 6.64 -8.25
CA GLY A 536 12.35 6.17 -9.49
C GLY A 536 12.62 4.68 -9.69
N LEU A 537 11.64 3.97 -10.24
CA LEU A 537 11.63 2.53 -10.46
C LEU A 537 11.12 2.20 -11.87
N GLU A 538 11.78 1.26 -12.54
CA GLU A 538 11.37 0.67 -13.81
C GLU A 538 10.68 -0.68 -13.53
N LEU A 539 9.61 -1.01 -14.28
CA LEU A 539 8.74 -2.16 -14.01
C LEU A 539 8.65 -3.11 -15.21
N ASP A 540 9.08 -4.36 -15.05
CA ASP A 540 9.01 -5.40 -16.07
C ASP A 540 7.89 -6.41 -15.82
N PHE A 541 6.94 -6.46 -16.76
CA PHE A 541 5.76 -7.32 -16.77
C PHE A 541 5.91 -8.54 -17.73
N THR A 542 7.10 -8.76 -18.29
CA THR A 542 7.37 -9.85 -19.25
C THR A 542 7.73 -11.19 -18.60
N GLN A 543 7.93 -11.19 -17.28
CA GLN A 543 8.42 -12.34 -16.52
C GLN A 543 7.52 -13.59 -16.62
N PRO A 544 8.12 -14.80 -16.63
CA PRO A 544 7.39 -16.05 -16.85
C PRO A 544 6.62 -16.55 -15.61
N ARG A 545 6.80 -15.92 -14.44
CA ARG A 545 6.12 -16.26 -13.18
C ARG A 545 4.87 -15.38 -12.98
N PRO A 546 3.64 -15.91 -13.08
CA PRO A 546 2.44 -15.11 -12.89
C PRO A 546 2.36 -14.46 -11.50
N GLY A 547 1.91 -13.20 -11.46
CA GLY A 547 1.70 -12.44 -10.22
C GLY A 547 2.90 -11.61 -9.76
N LEU A 548 4.10 -11.87 -10.28
CA LEU A 548 5.28 -11.04 -10.05
C LEU A 548 5.47 -10.01 -11.16
N VAL A 549 6.00 -8.84 -10.78
CA VAL A 549 6.55 -7.79 -11.65
C VAL A 549 7.97 -7.54 -11.17
N ASP A 550 8.95 -7.62 -12.07
CA ASP A 550 10.34 -7.35 -11.72
C ASP A 550 10.59 -5.83 -11.67
N VAL A 551 11.45 -5.39 -10.76
CA VAL A 551 11.66 -3.97 -10.45
C VAL A 551 13.15 -3.63 -10.47
N ALA A 552 13.52 -2.55 -11.16
CA ALA A 552 14.87 -1.99 -11.12
C ALA A 552 14.82 -0.53 -10.67
N ALA A 553 15.71 -0.12 -9.75
CA ALA A 553 15.80 1.26 -9.32
C ALA A 553 16.57 2.12 -10.34
N SER A 554 15.94 3.18 -10.85
CA SER A 554 16.57 4.17 -11.73
C SER A 554 17.14 5.38 -10.97
N LYS A 555 16.85 5.49 -9.67
CA LYS A 555 17.39 6.51 -8.75
C LYS A 555 17.54 5.95 -7.33
N ASP A 556 18.59 6.35 -6.62
CA ASP A 556 18.76 6.06 -5.19
C ASP A 556 17.55 6.48 -4.34
N PHE A 557 17.17 5.65 -3.37
CA PHE A 557 16.22 5.99 -2.31
C PHE A 557 16.99 6.23 -1.01
N ILE A 558 16.92 7.45 -0.47
CA ILE A 558 17.84 7.94 0.57
C ILE A 558 17.04 8.40 1.80
N SER A 559 17.51 8.02 2.99
CA SER A 559 17.09 8.60 4.27
C SER A 559 18.22 9.47 4.82
N GLY A 560 18.00 10.79 4.89
CA GLY A 560 19.04 11.76 5.28
C GLY A 560 20.20 11.76 4.28
N SER A 561 21.36 11.23 4.69
CA SER A 561 22.55 11.09 3.85
C SER A 561 22.78 9.67 3.31
N THR A 562 21.95 8.70 3.69
CA THR A 562 22.29 7.27 3.55
C THR A 562 21.30 6.54 2.63
N PRO A 563 21.76 5.87 1.57
CA PRO A 563 20.89 5.11 0.67
C PRO A 563 20.35 3.86 1.36
N ILE A 564 19.04 3.66 1.25
CA ILE A 564 18.31 2.44 1.61
C ILE A 564 18.50 1.39 0.50
N PHE A 565 18.33 1.83 -0.75
CA PHE A 565 18.72 1.14 -1.97
C PHE A 565 19.20 2.16 -3.02
N LYS A 566 19.99 1.71 -3.99
CA LYS A 566 20.67 2.54 -5.00
C LYS A 566 20.09 2.37 -6.40
N ALA A 567 20.40 3.30 -7.31
CA ALA A 567 20.19 3.08 -8.73
C ALA A 567 20.97 1.82 -9.20
N GLY A 568 20.29 0.94 -9.93
CA GLY A 568 20.78 -0.39 -10.32
C GLY A 568 20.44 -1.53 -9.34
N ASP A 569 19.93 -1.23 -8.14
CA ASP A 569 19.40 -2.27 -7.25
C ASP A 569 18.10 -2.85 -7.81
N THR A 570 17.88 -4.14 -7.56
CA THR A 570 16.76 -4.92 -8.14
C THR A 570 15.82 -5.45 -7.06
N GLY A 571 14.55 -5.59 -7.39
CA GLY A 571 13.51 -6.13 -6.53
C GLY A 571 12.38 -6.78 -7.32
N VAL A 572 11.32 -7.13 -6.61
CA VAL A 572 10.05 -7.62 -7.20
C VAL A 572 8.86 -6.98 -6.53
N MET A 573 7.73 -7.01 -7.21
CA MET A 573 6.46 -6.47 -6.75
C MET A 573 5.30 -7.43 -7.03
N VAL A 574 4.28 -7.35 -6.18
CA VAL A 574 2.96 -7.98 -6.37
C VAL A 574 1.84 -6.95 -6.22
N LYS A 575 0.68 -7.22 -6.84
CA LYS A 575 -0.57 -6.47 -6.64
C LYS A 575 -1.69 -7.42 -6.19
N ILE A 576 -2.53 -6.96 -5.27
CA ILE A 576 -3.73 -7.66 -4.82
C ILE A 576 -4.88 -6.67 -4.57
N GLY A 577 -5.76 -6.53 -5.57
CA GLY A 577 -6.79 -5.49 -5.61
C GLY A 577 -6.21 -4.08 -5.38
N PRO A 578 -6.66 -3.33 -4.36
CA PRO A 578 -6.15 -1.99 -4.08
C PRO A 578 -4.74 -1.97 -3.47
N VAL A 579 -4.19 -3.10 -3.03
CA VAL A 579 -2.88 -3.16 -2.34
C VAL A 579 -1.75 -3.57 -3.28
N TYR A 580 -0.56 -2.97 -3.09
CA TYR A 580 0.70 -3.46 -3.64
C TYR A 580 1.63 -3.93 -2.51
N GLY A 581 2.54 -4.85 -2.85
CA GLY A 581 3.71 -5.18 -2.04
C GLY A 581 4.96 -5.07 -2.89
N LEU A 582 5.98 -4.34 -2.43
CA LEU A 582 7.28 -4.14 -3.09
C LEU A 582 8.39 -4.68 -2.20
N LEU A 583 9.32 -5.44 -2.78
CA LEU A 583 10.51 -5.96 -2.10
C LEU A 583 11.77 -5.65 -2.94
N MET A 584 12.50 -4.60 -2.57
CA MET A 584 13.82 -4.26 -3.14
C MET A 584 14.94 -4.96 -2.37
N ASN A 585 16.02 -5.35 -3.06
CA ASN A 585 17.15 -6.08 -2.48
C ASN A 585 16.70 -7.33 -1.69
N GLY A 586 15.82 -8.13 -2.32
CA GLY A 586 15.04 -9.22 -1.70
C GLY A 586 15.85 -10.39 -1.10
N VAL A 587 15.69 -11.60 -1.65
CA VAL A 587 16.32 -12.78 -1.04
C VAL A 587 17.85 -12.66 -1.11
N ASN A 588 18.51 -12.73 0.06
CA ASN A 588 19.96 -12.64 0.21
C ASN A 588 20.65 -13.56 -0.81
N LYS A 589 21.37 -12.97 -1.77
CA LYS A 589 22.01 -13.70 -2.87
C LYS A 589 23.02 -14.70 -2.28
N GLN A 590 22.88 -15.98 -2.63
CA GLN A 590 23.82 -17.00 -2.18
C GLN A 590 25.17 -16.80 -2.86
N PHE A 591 26.16 -16.35 -2.10
CA PHE A 591 27.50 -16.07 -2.61
C PHE A 591 28.34 -17.36 -2.64
N THR A 592 28.82 -17.76 -3.82
CA THR A 592 29.72 -18.92 -3.99
C THR A 592 31.18 -18.61 -3.65
N THR A 593 31.52 -17.34 -3.44
CA THR A 593 32.86 -16.86 -3.07
C THR A 593 32.81 -16.01 -1.81
N TYR A 594 33.86 -16.12 -0.99
CA TYR A 594 34.12 -15.20 0.13
C TYR A 594 34.79 -13.94 -0.40
N ASP A 595 34.01 -12.86 -0.51
CA ASP A 595 34.46 -11.53 -0.90
C ASP A 595 33.62 -10.48 -0.15
N PRO A 596 33.84 -10.32 1.18
CA PRO A 596 33.03 -9.40 1.98
C PRO A 596 32.97 -7.99 1.38
N PRO A 597 34.08 -7.32 0.99
CA PRO A 597 34.06 -5.96 0.48
C PRO A 597 33.11 -5.71 -0.70
N ASN A 598 33.03 -6.65 -1.65
CA ASN A 598 32.14 -6.50 -2.81
C ASN A 598 30.72 -7.04 -2.57
N ASN A 599 30.49 -7.73 -1.45
CA ASN A 599 29.18 -8.28 -1.07
C ASN A 599 28.45 -7.44 -0.01
N LEU A 600 29.14 -6.52 0.68
CA LEU A 600 28.59 -5.65 1.75
C LEU A 600 27.24 -5.00 1.39
N SER A 601 27.09 -4.46 0.17
CA SER A 601 25.94 -3.59 -0.16
C SER A 601 24.66 -4.33 -0.59
N LYS A 602 24.58 -5.66 -0.42
CA LYS A 602 23.57 -6.51 -1.07
C LYS A 602 22.64 -7.27 -0.10
N VAL A 603 22.65 -6.92 1.19
CA VAL A 603 21.94 -7.62 2.27
C VAL A 603 21.00 -6.71 3.10
N ASN A 604 20.51 -5.61 2.51
CA ASN A 604 19.55 -4.68 3.11
C ASN A 604 18.19 -4.78 2.41
N PRO A 605 17.30 -5.72 2.79
CA PRO A 605 16.01 -5.88 2.13
C PRO A 605 15.04 -4.79 2.55
N PHE A 606 14.51 -4.07 1.56
CA PHE A 606 13.51 -3.02 1.74
C PHE A 606 12.14 -3.54 1.29
N PHE A 607 11.19 -3.63 2.22
CA PHE A 607 9.83 -4.08 1.97
C PHE A 607 8.85 -2.91 2.15
N SER A 608 7.85 -2.80 1.29
CA SER A 608 6.78 -1.78 1.38
C SER A 608 5.43 -2.39 1.06
N ILE A 609 4.41 -2.03 1.84
CA ILE A 609 2.99 -2.32 1.56
C ILE A 609 2.27 -0.99 1.48
N GLY A 610 1.47 -0.78 0.44
CA GLY A 610 0.60 0.39 0.31
C GLY A 610 -0.70 0.12 -0.44
N THR A 611 -1.68 0.98 -0.20
CA THR A 611 -3.04 0.89 -0.76
C THR A 611 -3.32 2.07 -1.70
N PHE A 612 -4.11 1.84 -2.74
CA PHE A 612 -4.49 2.78 -3.79
C PHE A 612 -5.24 4.00 -3.24
N VAL A 613 -4.85 5.20 -3.71
CA VAL A 613 -5.34 6.54 -3.31
C VAL A 613 -6.22 7.17 -4.41
N GLU A 614 -5.66 7.32 -5.62
CA GLU A 614 -6.22 8.02 -6.79
C GLU A 614 -5.77 7.40 -8.12
#